data_AF-A0A8C4QGE5-F1
#
_entry.id   AF-A0A8C4QGE5-F1
#
_cell.length_a   1.000
_cell.length_b   1.000
_cell.length_c   1.000
_cell.angle_alpha   90.00
_cell.angle_beta   90.00
_cell.angle_gamma   90.00
#
_symmetry.space_group_name_H-M   'P 1'
#
loop_
_entity.id
_entity.type
_entity.pdbx_description
1 polymer ?
#
loop_
_entity_poly.entity_id
_entity_poly.type
_entity_poly.pdbx_seq_one_letter_code
_entity_poly.pdbx_strand_id
1 'polypeptide(L)'
;MEGAFIYGDKFTFALSYNGDVLKVLMEDPQPGPQVWYLHCQEKAGEKGMCGATLFHQSVSLINLLRFFKLVLGPPFVEMHVPPNQSETPFHALDLPEVFLLSHRETYKYDVEMASKLARALLGSAGIVLLHCDEAGMMVPSNANVAYRGGKKDDVLHFLTLTSPEAVINYVRLEEAQMMKKNDRSHMPVQQYFEQYQNEEDREDEDEEEVYEEEDDDDEEEERRKMRTHCGVSFFYCFLFSCVYSCDREQQSGINYIFLF
;
A
#
# COMPACT_ATOMS: atom_id res chain seq x y z
N MET A 1 -5.84 8.15 -9.22
CA MET A 1 -7.24 8.13 -9.70
C MET A 1 -7.79 6.71 -9.81
N GLU A 2 -7.03 5.73 -10.30
CA GLU A 2 -7.49 4.33 -10.49
C GLU A 2 -8.06 3.67 -9.22
N GLY A 3 -7.39 3.80 -8.07
CA GLY A 3 -7.89 3.26 -6.80
C GLY A 3 -9.24 3.88 -6.36
N ALA A 4 -9.44 5.17 -6.62
CA ALA A 4 -10.68 5.87 -6.30
C ALA A 4 -11.85 5.44 -7.20
N PHE A 5 -11.56 5.05 -8.44
CA PHE A 5 -12.57 4.49 -9.33
C PHE A 5 -13.04 3.11 -8.85
N ILE A 6 -12.12 2.25 -8.41
CA ILE A 6 -12.44 0.87 -8.00
C ILE A 6 -13.08 0.82 -6.61
N TYR A 7 -12.61 1.64 -5.67
CA TYR A 7 -13.03 1.58 -4.26
C TYR A 7 -13.73 2.85 -3.77
N GLY A 8 -14.19 3.72 -4.66
CA GLY A 8 -14.88 4.97 -4.29
C GLY A 8 -16.21 4.74 -3.56
N ASP A 9 -16.79 3.55 -3.64
CA ASP A 9 -17.96 3.14 -2.86
C ASP A 9 -17.60 2.67 -1.44
N LYS A 10 -16.33 2.37 -1.18
CA LYS A 10 -15.81 1.90 0.12
C LYS A 10 -15.01 2.96 0.88
N PHE A 11 -14.31 3.81 0.15
CA PHE A 11 -13.42 4.82 0.71
C PHE A 11 -13.70 6.18 0.11
N THR A 12 -13.60 7.21 0.95
CA THR A 12 -13.51 8.59 0.48
C THR A 12 -12.05 8.94 0.26
N PHE A 13 -11.71 9.34 -0.96
CA PHE A 13 -10.36 9.73 -1.32
C PHE A 13 -10.20 11.24 -1.28
N ALA A 14 -9.11 11.72 -0.71
CA ALA A 14 -8.69 13.11 -0.73
C ALA A 14 -7.24 13.19 -1.22
N LEU A 15 -6.91 14.23 -1.99
CA LEU A 15 -5.57 14.50 -2.48
C LEU A 15 -5.20 15.93 -2.09
N SER A 16 -4.02 16.12 -1.51
CA SER A 16 -3.53 17.45 -1.13
C SER A 16 -2.05 17.58 -1.43
N TYR A 17 -1.67 18.65 -2.12
CA TYR A 17 -0.27 19.02 -2.32
C TYR A 17 0.24 20.00 -1.25
N ASN A 18 -0.63 20.40 -0.31
CA ASN A 18 -0.26 21.32 0.76
C ASN A 18 0.38 20.57 1.92
N GLY A 19 1.69 20.81 2.12
CA GLY A 19 2.46 20.23 3.23
C GLY A 19 1.99 20.66 4.62
N ASP A 20 1.24 21.76 4.76
CA ASP A 20 0.68 22.16 6.06
C ASP A 20 -0.42 21.21 6.54
N VAL A 21 -1.10 20.51 5.63
CA VAL A 21 -2.09 19.48 5.98
C VAL A 21 -1.39 18.23 6.54
N LEU A 22 -0.21 17.89 6.03
CA LEU A 22 0.61 16.79 6.57
C LEU A 22 1.06 17.05 8.01
N LYS A 23 1.33 18.31 8.37
CA LYS A 23 1.73 18.70 9.74
C LYS A 23 0.67 18.39 10.80
N VAL A 24 -0.60 18.27 10.40
CA VAL A 24 -1.70 17.88 11.28
C VAL A 24 -1.68 16.36 11.56
N LEU A 25 -1.12 15.57 10.64
CA LEU A 25 -1.05 14.11 10.72
C LEU A 25 0.29 13.62 11.28
N MET A 26 1.39 14.35 11.05
CA MET A 26 2.74 14.05 11.55
C MET A 26 3.55 15.32 11.78
N GLU A 27 4.40 15.31 12.81
CA GLU A 27 5.33 16.41 13.10
C GLU A 27 6.43 16.57 12.02
N ASP A 28 6.88 15.48 11.41
CA ASP A 28 7.97 15.47 10.41
C ASP A 28 7.63 14.59 9.18
N PRO A 29 6.97 15.16 8.15
CA PRO A 29 6.59 14.42 6.95
C PRO A 29 7.83 14.03 6.13
N GLN A 30 7.84 12.80 5.62
CA GLN A 30 8.92 12.31 4.77
C GLN A 30 8.79 12.89 3.36
N PRO A 31 9.92 13.12 2.67
CA PRO A 31 9.89 13.60 1.28
C PRO A 31 9.29 12.55 0.35
N GLY A 32 8.48 13.00 -0.61
CA GLY A 32 7.82 12.17 -1.61
C GLY A 32 6.34 11.92 -1.33
N PRO A 33 5.66 11.16 -2.22
CA PRO A 33 4.23 10.93 -2.09
C PRO A 33 3.93 10.04 -0.88
N GLN A 34 2.93 10.42 -0.09
CA GLN A 34 2.51 9.71 1.12
C GLN A 34 1.03 9.35 1.06
N VAL A 35 0.69 8.17 1.56
CA VAL A 35 -0.71 7.73 1.66
C VAL A 35 -1.06 7.47 3.11
N TRP A 36 -2.18 8.03 3.54
CA TRP A 36 -2.69 7.90 4.90
C TRP A 36 -4.07 7.29 4.88
N TYR A 37 -4.27 6.32 5.77
CA TYR A 37 -5.57 5.75 6.05
C TYR A 37 -6.09 6.30 7.38
N LEU A 38 -7.20 7.04 7.34
CA LEU A 38 -7.88 7.50 8.54
C LEU A 38 -9.04 6.56 8.84
N HIS A 39 -8.99 5.95 10.02
CA HIS A 39 -10.02 5.05 10.53
C HIS A 39 -10.75 5.72 11.70
N CYS A 40 -11.99 6.13 11.44
CA CYS A 40 -12.86 6.72 12.45
C CYS A 40 -13.75 5.62 13.04
N GLN A 41 -13.60 5.31 14.33
CA GLN A 41 -14.60 4.49 15.02
C GLN A 41 -15.75 5.39 15.46
N GLU A 42 -16.96 5.09 15.00
CA GLU A 42 -18.18 5.68 15.56
C GLU A 42 -18.38 5.14 16.98
N LYS A 43 -17.72 5.77 17.97
CA LYS A 43 -18.16 5.64 19.34
C LYS A 43 -19.30 6.64 19.55
N ALA A 44 -20.50 6.12 19.82
CA ALA A 44 -21.68 6.92 20.06
C ALA A 44 -21.40 8.03 21.11
N GLY A 45 -21.35 9.28 20.65
CA GLY A 45 -21.31 10.47 21.52
C GLY A 45 -19.94 11.05 21.83
N GLU A 46 -18.82 10.46 21.40
CA GLU A 46 -17.49 11.07 21.58
C GLU A 46 -16.96 11.56 20.22
N LYS A 47 -16.64 12.87 20.14
CA LYS A 47 -15.77 13.42 19.09
C LYS A 47 -14.33 12.90 19.31
N GLY A 48 -14.13 11.60 19.12
CA GLY A 48 -12.81 11.00 19.11
C GLY A 48 -12.04 11.45 17.88
N MET A 49 -10.75 11.75 18.04
CA MET A 49 -9.85 11.92 16.90
C MET A 49 -9.78 10.59 16.12
N CYS A 50 -9.96 10.63 14.80
CA CYS A 50 -9.78 9.44 13.98
C CYS A 50 -8.34 8.96 14.08
N GLY A 51 -8.14 7.65 14.19
CA GLY A 51 -6.79 7.09 14.12
C GLY A 51 -6.26 7.21 12.70
N ALA A 52 -4.96 7.46 12.56
CA ALA A 52 -4.28 7.58 11.29
C ALA A 52 -3.22 6.48 11.16
N THR A 53 -3.20 5.79 10.03
CA THR A 53 -2.19 4.78 9.69
C THR A 53 -1.48 5.21 8.42
N LEU A 54 -0.16 5.38 8.50
CA LEU A 54 0.68 5.67 7.34
C LEU A 54 0.85 4.40 6.50
N PHE A 55 0.65 4.52 5.19
CA PHE A 55 1.04 3.51 4.23
C PHE A 55 2.56 3.58 4.01
N HIS A 56 3.28 2.58 4.51
CA HIS A 56 4.74 2.59 4.55
C HIS A 56 5.42 2.11 3.26
N GLN A 57 4.68 1.43 2.37
CA GLN A 57 5.25 0.91 1.13
C GLN A 57 5.36 1.99 0.07
N SER A 58 6.16 1.74 -0.97
CA SER A 58 6.22 2.62 -2.13
C SER A 58 4.83 2.71 -2.78
N VAL A 59 4.44 3.94 -3.14
CA VAL A 59 3.15 4.24 -3.75
C VAL A 59 3.12 3.69 -5.17
N SER A 60 2.66 2.46 -5.31
CA SER A 60 2.40 1.78 -6.59
C SER A 60 0.96 1.28 -6.62
N LEU A 61 0.40 1.12 -7.83
CA LEU A 61 -0.97 0.61 -7.97
C LEU A 61 -1.15 -0.74 -7.27
N ILE A 62 -0.22 -1.67 -7.45
CA ILE A 62 -0.30 -3.02 -6.85
C ILE A 62 -0.28 -2.93 -5.32
N ASN A 63 0.62 -2.15 -4.73
CA ASN A 63 0.72 -2.04 -3.27
C ASN A 63 -0.53 -1.34 -2.68
N LEU A 64 -1.08 -0.33 -3.37
CA LEU A 64 -2.32 0.33 -2.96
C LEU A 64 -3.53 -0.62 -3.04
N LEU A 65 -3.66 -1.40 -4.11
CA LEU A 65 -4.74 -2.38 -4.26
C LEU A 65 -4.65 -3.48 -3.18
N ARG A 66 -3.44 -3.94 -2.85
CA ARG A 66 -3.21 -4.88 -1.73
C ARG A 66 -3.59 -4.24 -0.40
N PHE A 67 -3.18 -3.00 -0.15
CA PHE A 67 -3.54 -2.26 1.05
C PHE A 67 -5.05 -2.13 1.23
N PHE A 68 -5.79 -1.75 0.18
CA PHE A 68 -7.26 -1.65 0.25
C PHE A 68 -7.91 -3.00 0.55
N LYS A 69 -7.43 -4.09 -0.05
CA LYS A 69 -7.91 -5.44 0.27
C LYS A 69 -7.70 -5.79 1.74
N LEU A 70 -6.55 -5.42 2.32
CA LEU A 70 -6.28 -5.66 3.74
C LEU A 70 -7.15 -4.81 4.65
N VAL A 71 -7.33 -3.53 4.34
CA VAL A 71 -8.17 -2.60 5.11
C VAL A 71 -9.62 -3.11 5.19
N LEU A 72 -10.13 -3.67 4.10
CA LEU A 72 -11.49 -4.23 4.03
C LEU A 72 -11.59 -5.64 4.63
N GLY A 73 -10.47 -6.32 4.82
CA GLY A 73 -10.40 -7.65 5.38
C GLY A 73 -10.43 -7.67 6.92
N PRO A 74 -10.43 -8.87 7.53
CA PRO A 74 -10.22 -8.99 8.97
C PRO A 74 -8.80 -8.50 9.34
N PRO A 75 -8.62 -7.87 10.51
CA PRO A 75 -7.31 -7.33 10.90
C PRO A 75 -6.24 -8.43 11.03
N PHE A 76 -6.63 -9.60 11.50
CA PHE A 76 -5.80 -10.79 11.58
C PHE A 76 -6.66 -12.03 11.29
N VAL A 77 -6.01 -13.15 10.98
CA VAL A 77 -6.69 -14.45 10.80
C VAL A 77 -6.24 -15.42 11.87
N GLU A 78 -7.14 -16.31 12.31
CA GLU A 78 -6.80 -17.37 13.25
C GLU A 78 -6.54 -18.69 12.50
N MET A 79 -5.59 -19.47 12.97
CA MET A 79 -5.19 -20.72 12.34
C MET A 79 -4.92 -21.81 13.37
N HIS A 80 -5.49 -22.99 13.10
CA HIS A 80 -5.43 -24.17 13.98
C HIS A 80 -4.61 -25.31 13.36
N VAL A 81 -4.00 -25.07 12.20
CA VAL A 81 -3.19 -26.04 11.46
C VAL A 81 -1.81 -25.44 11.18
N PRO A 82 -0.80 -26.27 10.92
CA PRO A 82 0.52 -25.77 10.54
C PRO A 82 0.50 -24.83 9.33
N PRO A 83 1.31 -23.75 9.32
CA PRO A 83 1.37 -22.79 8.19
C PRO A 83 1.77 -23.40 6.84
N ASN A 84 2.33 -24.61 6.82
CA ASN A 84 2.68 -25.33 5.58
C ASN A 84 1.52 -26.18 5.02
N GLN A 85 0.43 -26.34 5.76
CA GLN A 85 -0.75 -27.12 5.35
C GLN A 85 -1.92 -26.25 4.90
N SER A 86 -1.86 -24.94 5.17
CA SER A 86 -2.88 -23.97 4.77
C SER A 86 -2.25 -22.71 4.23
N GLU A 87 -2.79 -22.20 3.12
CA GLU A 87 -2.49 -20.85 2.66
C GLU A 87 -3.37 -19.85 3.41
N THR A 88 -2.82 -18.67 3.69
CA THR A 88 -3.58 -17.55 4.25
C THR A 88 -3.94 -16.55 3.16
N PRO A 89 -4.94 -15.68 3.38
CA PRO A 89 -5.23 -14.58 2.47
C PRO A 89 -4.04 -13.64 2.25
N PHE A 90 -3.13 -13.53 3.22
CA PHE A 90 -1.95 -12.68 3.14
C PHE A 90 -0.90 -13.29 2.21
N HIS A 91 -0.69 -14.60 2.31
CA HIS A 91 0.22 -15.33 1.42
C HIS A 91 -0.23 -15.21 -0.05
N ALA A 92 -1.54 -15.30 -0.31
CA ALA A 92 -2.11 -15.10 -1.65
C ALA A 92 -1.97 -13.67 -2.19
N LEU A 93 -1.60 -12.70 -1.35
CA LEU A 93 -1.33 -11.31 -1.71
C LEU A 93 0.17 -11.00 -1.81
N ASP A 94 1.03 -12.03 -1.75
CA ASP A 94 2.50 -11.92 -1.67
C ASP A 94 2.97 -11.03 -0.50
N LEU A 95 2.21 -11.04 0.60
CA LEU A 95 2.56 -10.28 1.80
C LEU A 95 3.33 -11.17 2.78
N PRO A 96 4.39 -10.65 3.41
CA PRO A 96 4.99 -11.31 4.56
C PRO A 96 3.96 -11.56 5.65
N GLU A 97 4.17 -12.60 6.43
CA GLU A 97 3.26 -13.02 7.49
C GLU A 97 3.98 -13.07 8.83
N VAL A 98 3.33 -12.52 9.84
CA VAL A 98 3.74 -12.60 11.23
C VAL A 98 2.74 -13.51 11.96
N PHE A 99 3.24 -14.66 12.40
CA PHE A 99 2.48 -15.61 13.21
C PHE A 99 2.74 -15.31 14.68
N LEU A 100 1.70 -14.94 15.42
CA LEU A 100 1.71 -14.93 16.88
C LEU A 100 1.44 -16.33 17.38
N LEU A 101 2.40 -16.87 18.13
CA LEU A 101 2.37 -18.24 18.63
C LEU A 101 1.53 -18.25 19.90
N SER A 102 0.26 -18.61 19.76
CA SER A 102 -0.73 -18.52 20.82
C SER A 102 -0.98 -19.87 21.47
N HIS A 103 -1.01 -19.85 22.79
CA HIS A 103 -1.41 -20.97 23.63
C HIS A 103 -2.73 -20.64 24.31
N ARG A 104 -3.48 -21.67 24.71
CA ARG A 104 -4.79 -21.51 25.39
C ARG A 104 -4.73 -20.57 26.60
N GLU A 105 -3.60 -20.56 27.30
CA GLU A 105 -3.37 -19.73 28.49
C GLU A 105 -3.15 -18.25 28.15
N THR A 106 -2.56 -17.95 27.00
CA THR A 106 -2.19 -16.58 26.57
C THR A 106 -3.14 -15.98 25.54
N TYR A 107 -4.09 -16.77 25.02
CA TYR A 107 -5.01 -16.40 23.92
C TYR A 107 -5.58 -14.97 24.00
N LYS A 108 -6.11 -14.56 25.16
CA LYS A 108 -6.69 -13.20 25.30
C LYS A 108 -5.66 -12.10 25.06
N TYR A 109 -4.46 -12.27 25.61
CA TYR A 109 -3.36 -11.32 25.42
C TYR A 109 -2.89 -11.32 23.97
N ASP A 110 -2.79 -12.50 23.36
CA ASP A 110 -2.32 -12.65 21.98
C ASP A 110 -3.32 -12.06 20.98
N VAL A 111 -4.63 -12.13 21.22
CA VAL A 111 -5.67 -11.49 20.39
C VAL A 111 -5.55 -9.95 20.43
N GLU A 112 -5.31 -9.37 21.61
CA GLU A 112 -5.09 -7.93 21.75
C GLU A 112 -3.79 -7.51 21.04
N MET A 113 -2.73 -8.29 21.18
CA MET A 113 -1.46 -8.09 20.48
C MET A 113 -1.62 -8.21 18.96
N ALA A 114 -2.36 -9.21 18.47
CA ALA A 114 -2.67 -9.40 17.06
C ALA A 114 -3.39 -8.18 16.49
N SER A 115 -4.41 -7.70 17.21
CA SER A 115 -5.19 -6.52 16.84
C SER A 115 -4.33 -5.26 16.78
N LYS A 116 -3.38 -5.09 17.72
CA LYS A 116 -2.45 -3.95 17.74
C LYS A 116 -1.47 -4.02 16.57
N LEU A 117 -0.86 -5.18 16.34
CA LEU A 117 0.10 -5.40 15.26
C LEU A 117 -0.54 -5.27 13.88
N ALA A 118 -1.77 -5.78 13.71
CA ALA A 118 -2.52 -5.70 12.47
C ALA A 118 -2.71 -4.26 11.99
N ARG A 119 -2.98 -3.35 12.93
CA ARG A 119 -3.09 -1.92 12.62
C ARG A 119 -1.74 -1.30 12.30
N ALA A 120 -0.71 -1.62 13.10
CA ALA A 120 0.62 -1.03 12.95
C ALA A 120 1.37 -1.50 11.68
N LEU A 121 1.06 -2.70 11.19
CA LEU A 121 1.68 -3.33 10.04
C LEU A 121 0.74 -3.43 8.84
N LEU A 122 -0.36 -2.66 8.84
CA LEU A 122 -1.32 -2.65 7.76
C LEU A 122 -0.65 -2.27 6.44
N GLY A 123 -0.78 -3.13 5.42
CA GLY A 123 -0.07 -2.98 4.14
C GLY A 123 1.30 -3.64 4.10
N SER A 124 1.99 -3.73 5.22
CA SER A 124 3.37 -4.25 5.31
C SER A 124 3.43 -5.76 5.53
N ALA A 125 2.60 -6.29 6.43
CA ALA A 125 2.55 -7.71 6.72
C ALA A 125 1.15 -8.15 7.17
N GLY A 126 0.82 -9.40 6.88
CA GLY A 126 -0.35 -10.09 7.42
C GLY A 126 -0.10 -10.59 8.83
N ILE A 127 -1.09 -10.47 9.71
CA ILE A 127 -1.01 -11.00 11.08
C ILE A 127 -1.86 -12.27 11.19
N VAL A 128 -1.23 -13.34 11.68
CA VAL A 128 -1.87 -14.63 11.87
C VAL A 128 -1.74 -15.03 13.33
N LEU A 129 -2.85 -15.37 13.97
CA LEU A 129 -2.86 -15.95 15.31
C LEU A 129 -2.84 -17.48 15.17
N LEU A 130 -1.75 -18.11 15.57
CA LEU A 130 -1.53 -19.54 15.40
C LEU A 130 -1.75 -20.26 16.72
N HIS A 131 -2.75 -21.12 16.77
CA HIS A 131 -3.08 -21.94 17.94
C HIS A 131 -2.12 -23.13 18.03
N CYS A 132 -0.98 -22.93 18.69
CA CYS A 132 0.12 -23.90 18.75
C CYS A 132 -0.30 -25.23 19.37
N ASP A 133 -1.18 -25.19 20.37
CA ASP A 133 -1.69 -26.38 21.08
C ASP A 133 -2.49 -27.31 20.15
N GLU A 134 -3.05 -26.77 19.07
CA GLU A 134 -3.93 -27.48 18.13
C GLU A 134 -3.24 -27.77 16.80
N ALA A 135 -2.36 -26.88 16.36
CA ALA A 135 -1.60 -27.04 15.13
C ALA A 135 -0.63 -28.23 15.16
N GLY A 136 -0.29 -28.76 16.34
CA GLY A 136 0.55 -29.96 16.46
C GLY A 136 1.96 -29.78 15.89
N MET A 137 2.46 -28.55 15.86
CA MET A 137 3.76 -28.17 15.31
C MET A 137 4.82 -28.05 16.40
N MET A 138 6.06 -28.40 16.05
CA MET A 138 7.19 -28.27 16.97
C MET A 138 7.67 -26.81 17.02
N VAL A 139 7.19 -26.06 18.00
CA VAL A 139 7.60 -24.68 18.26
C VAL A 139 8.75 -24.67 19.27
N PRO A 140 9.85 -23.94 19.02
CA PRO A 140 10.88 -23.72 20.03
C PRO A 140 10.29 -23.08 21.29
N SER A 141 10.63 -23.58 22.48
CA SER A 141 10.00 -23.16 23.74
C SER A 141 10.19 -21.69 24.10
N ASN A 142 11.17 -21.01 23.52
CA ASN A 142 11.44 -19.59 23.70
C ASN A 142 10.85 -18.71 22.59
N ALA A 143 10.30 -19.28 21.53
CA ALA A 143 9.71 -18.50 20.44
C ALA A 143 8.29 -18.08 20.79
N ASN A 144 7.96 -16.82 20.52
CA ASN A 144 6.61 -16.29 20.68
C ASN A 144 6.05 -15.71 19.37
N VAL A 145 6.91 -15.54 18.37
CA VAL A 145 6.55 -15.05 17.05
C VAL A 145 7.22 -15.95 16.02
N ALA A 146 6.56 -16.18 14.89
CA ALA A 146 7.23 -16.67 13.69
C ALA A 146 6.99 -15.71 12.53
N TYR A 147 7.95 -15.64 11.61
CA TYR A 147 7.90 -14.79 10.43
C TYR A 147 8.09 -15.62 9.17
N ARG A 148 7.25 -15.39 8.17
CA ARG A 148 7.41 -15.92 6.82
C ARG A 148 7.45 -14.75 5.84
N GLY A 149 8.40 -14.76 4.92
CA GLY A 149 8.43 -13.76 3.86
C GLY A 149 7.26 -13.87 2.89
N GLY A 150 7.12 -12.90 1.99
CA GLY A 150 5.98 -12.83 1.06
C GLY A 150 6.06 -13.79 -0.13
N LYS A 151 7.16 -14.53 -0.31
CA LYS A 151 7.30 -15.47 -1.44
C LYS A 151 6.82 -16.86 -1.05
N LYS A 152 6.33 -17.59 -2.05
CA LYS A 152 5.74 -18.93 -1.89
C LYS A 152 6.64 -19.95 -1.19
N ASP A 153 7.95 -19.85 -1.40
CA ASP A 153 8.95 -20.78 -0.86
C ASP A 153 9.70 -20.22 0.35
N ASP A 154 9.26 -19.09 0.91
CA ASP A 154 9.92 -18.49 2.08
C ASP A 154 9.73 -19.38 3.32
N VAL A 155 10.84 -19.63 4.01
CA VAL A 155 10.89 -20.49 5.18
C VAL A 155 10.30 -19.76 6.40
N LEU A 156 9.66 -20.52 7.28
CA LEU A 156 9.15 -20.01 8.54
C LEU A 156 10.30 -19.84 9.56
N HIS A 157 10.51 -18.61 10.01
CA HIS A 157 11.55 -18.23 10.98
C HIS A 157 10.94 -18.00 12.35
N PHE A 158 11.35 -18.79 13.35
CA PHE A 158 10.93 -18.61 14.74
C PHE A 158 11.77 -17.55 15.43
N LEU A 159 11.11 -16.62 16.11
CA LEU A 159 11.70 -15.44 16.74
C LEU A 159 11.23 -15.32 18.20
N THR A 160 12.11 -14.76 19.03
CA THR A 160 11.79 -14.36 20.39
C THR A 160 11.80 -12.83 20.45
N LEU A 161 10.63 -12.21 20.50
CA LEU A 161 10.49 -10.76 20.46
C LEU A 161 9.74 -10.25 21.70
N THR A 162 10.39 -9.38 22.47
CA THR A 162 9.93 -9.01 23.81
C THR A 162 8.74 -8.04 23.82
N SER A 163 8.49 -7.33 22.71
CA SER A 163 7.40 -6.34 22.65
C SER A 163 6.79 -6.22 21.25
N PRO A 164 5.57 -5.67 21.12
CA PRO A 164 4.95 -5.37 19.82
C PRO A 164 5.83 -4.47 18.94
N GLU A 165 6.55 -3.53 19.53
CA GLU A 165 7.45 -2.61 18.83
C GLU A 165 8.65 -3.34 18.24
N ALA A 166 9.15 -4.37 18.92
CA ALA A 166 10.21 -5.23 18.38
C ALA A 166 9.75 -5.99 17.13
N VAL A 167 8.50 -6.47 17.10
CA VAL A 167 7.88 -7.09 15.92
C VAL A 167 7.77 -6.11 14.76
N ILE A 168 7.25 -4.90 15.04
CA ILE A 168 7.10 -3.86 14.02
C ILE A 168 8.44 -3.50 13.40
N ASN A 169 9.47 -3.29 14.24
CA ASN A 169 10.80 -2.95 13.77
C ASN A 169 11.42 -4.08 12.95
N TYR A 170 11.23 -5.34 13.36
CA TYR A 170 11.72 -6.49 12.60
C TYR A 170 11.12 -6.52 11.18
N VAL A 171 9.79 -6.41 11.06
CA VAL A 171 9.12 -6.41 9.75
C VAL A 171 9.61 -5.26 8.87
N ARG A 172 9.69 -4.05 9.42
CA ARG A 172 10.18 -2.87 8.66
C ARG A 172 11.62 -3.02 8.21
N LEU A 173 12.48 -3.65 9.01
CA LEU A 173 13.86 -3.94 8.64
C LEU A 173 13.93 -4.95 7.50
N GLU A 174 13.12 -6.01 7.53
CA GLU A 174 13.03 -6.99 6.45
C GLU A 174 12.53 -6.33 5.15
N GLU A 175 11.47 -5.52 5.21
CA GLU A 175 10.98 -4.76 4.06
C GLU A 175 12.06 -3.85 3.45
N ALA A 176 12.77 -3.08 4.27
CA ALA A 176 13.83 -2.19 3.81
C ALA A 176 15.00 -2.95 3.16
N GLN A 177 15.32 -4.14 3.67
CA GLN A 177 16.35 -5.01 3.08
C GLN A 177 15.89 -5.58 1.73
N MET A 178 14.62 -5.96 1.58
CA MET A 178 14.07 -6.43 0.31
C MET A 178 14.12 -5.34 -0.75
N MET A 179 13.77 -4.10 -0.41
CA MET A 179 13.85 -2.96 -1.34
C MET A 179 15.29 -2.74 -1.85
N LYS A 180 16.29 -2.76 -0.96
CA LYS A 180 17.70 -2.60 -1.33
C LYS A 180 18.23 -3.72 -2.23
N LYS A 181 17.71 -4.95 -2.08
CA LYS A 181 18.08 -6.08 -2.93
C LYS A 181 17.49 -5.93 -4.34
N ASN A 182 16.24 -5.50 -4.44
CA ASN A 182 15.57 -5.28 -5.74
C ASN A 182 16.22 -4.14 -6.53
N ASP A 183 16.65 -3.07 -5.85
CA ASP A 183 17.30 -1.92 -6.51
C ASP A 183 18.67 -2.28 -7.11
N ARG A 184 19.42 -3.21 -6.48
CA ARG A 184 20.67 -3.75 -7.04
C ARG A 184 20.45 -4.68 -8.25
N SER A 185 19.23 -5.18 -8.44
CA SER A 185 18.85 -5.98 -9.62
C SER A 185 18.23 -5.15 -10.75
N HIS A 186 18.05 -3.85 -10.58
CA HIS A 186 17.73 -2.94 -11.68
C HIS A 186 19.03 -2.41 -12.28
N MET A 187 19.34 -2.80 -13.53
CA MET A 187 20.19 -1.96 -14.37
C MET A 187 19.58 -0.56 -14.40
N PRO A 188 20.38 0.52 -14.25
CA PRO A 188 19.87 1.87 -14.38
C PRO A 188 19.16 2.04 -15.72
N VAL A 189 17.96 2.62 -15.70
CA VAL A 189 17.19 2.99 -16.92
C VAL A 189 18.00 3.90 -17.87
N GLN A 190 19.04 4.56 -17.35
CA GLN A 190 20.02 5.30 -18.15
C GLN A 190 20.69 4.46 -19.25
N GLN A 191 20.92 3.17 -19.00
CA GLN A 191 21.56 2.30 -19.99
C GLN A 191 20.60 1.90 -21.13
N TYR A 192 19.28 1.96 -20.89
CA TYR A 192 18.27 1.75 -21.94
C TYR A 192 18.15 2.97 -22.87
N PHE A 193 18.31 4.20 -22.37
CA PHE A 193 18.29 5.41 -23.18
C PHE A 193 19.57 5.60 -24.02
N GLU A 194 20.73 5.22 -23.49
CA GLU A 194 22.00 5.27 -24.23
C GLU A 194 22.04 4.27 -25.40
N GLN A 195 21.24 3.20 -25.38
CA GLN A 195 21.20 2.26 -26.50
C GLN A 195 20.43 2.82 -27.70
N TYR A 196 19.33 3.56 -27.48
CA TYR A 196 18.58 4.21 -28.57
C TYR A 196 19.28 5.45 -29.13
N GLN A 197 20.10 6.15 -28.33
CA GLN A 197 20.89 7.28 -28.83
C GLN A 197 22.12 6.87 -29.65
N ASN A 198 22.62 5.64 -29.49
CA ASN A 198 23.78 5.15 -30.24
C ASN A 198 23.41 4.39 -31.54
N GLU A 199 22.13 4.16 -31.81
CA GLU A 199 21.65 3.51 -33.04
C GLU A 199 21.28 4.53 -34.15
N GLU A 200 21.11 5.83 -33.83
CA GLU A 200 20.91 6.89 -34.85
C GLU A 200 22.22 7.41 -35.50
N ASP A 201 23.39 7.00 -34.98
CA ASP A 201 24.70 7.44 -35.51
C ASP A 201 25.32 6.45 -36.51
N ARG A 202 24.57 5.46 -37.02
CA ARG A 202 25.04 4.54 -38.06
C ARG A 202 23.95 4.16 -39.06
N GLU A 203 23.60 5.10 -39.92
CA GLU A 203 23.21 4.77 -41.30
C GLU A 203 23.93 5.74 -42.26
N ASP A 204 24.33 5.17 -43.39
CA ASP A 204 25.48 5.52 -44.19
C ASP A 204 25.25 6.73 -45.13
N GLU A 205 26.36 7.34 -45.55
CA GLU A 205 26.42 8.17 -46.76
C GLU A 205 25.89 7.34 -47.94
N ASP A 206 24.83 7.79 -48.63
CA ASP A 206 24.69 7.68 -50.08
C ASP A 206 23.49 8.51 -50.60
N GLU A 207 23.84 9.38 -51.57
CA GLU A 207 23.07 9.91 -52.70
C GLU A 207 21.89 10.90 -52.51
N GLU A 208 22.13 12.13 -53.00
CA GLU A 208 21.11 13.11 -53.39
C GLU A 208 20.12 12.51 -54.40
N GLU A 209 18.81 12.56 -54.10
CA GLU A 209 17.79 12.72 -55.14
C GLU A 209 16.79 13.80 -54.73
N VAL A 210 16.76 14.87 -55.52
CA VAL A 210 15.75 15.93 -55.53
C VAL A 210 14.49 15.38 -56.18
N TYR A 211 13.36 15.36 -55.48
CA TYR A 211 12.03 15.42 -56.09
C TYR A 211 11.08 16.31 -55.29
N GLU A 212 10.15 16.90 -56.04
CA GLU A 212 9.43 18.15 -55.84
C GLU A 212 8.36 18.09 -54.73
N GLU A 213 8.06 19.27 -54.16
CA GLU A 213 6.93 19.53 -53.26
C GLU A 213 5.60 19.26 -53.97
N GLU A 214 4.76 18.40 -53.40
CA GLU A 214 3.31 18.40 -53.65
C GLU A 214 2.58 18.59 -52.31
N ASP A 215 1.84 19.68 -52.23
CA ASP A 215 0.90 20.05 -51.17
C ASP A 215 -0.24 19.02 -51.09
N ASP A 216 -0.55 18.52 -49.87
CA ASP A 216 -1.85 17.90 -49.58
C ASP A 216 -2.38 18.42 -48.22
N ASP A 217 -3.44 19.22 -48.34
CA ASP A 217 -3.99 20.18 -47.39
C ASP A 217 -5.16 19.58 -46.56
N ASP A 218 -5.15 18.29 -46.23
CA ASP A 218 -6.39 17.59 -45.78
C ASP A 218 -6.38 16.91 -44.38
N GLU A 219 -5.32 17.03 -43.55
CA GLU A 219 -5.30 16.38 -42.22
C GLU A 219 -5.53 17.29 -40.99
N GLU A 220 -5.78 18.60 -41.18
CA GLU A 220 -6.00 19.52 -40.05
C GLU A 220 -7.46 19.60 -39.56
N GLU A 221 -8.43 19.04 -40.30
CA GLU A 221 -9.86 19.10 -39.93
C GLU A 221 -10.29 17.98 -38.94
N GLU A 222 -9.66 16.81 -38.98
CA GLU A 222 -9.94 15.70 -38.05
C GLU A 222 -9.44 15.99 -36.63
N ARG A 223 -8.29 16.67 -36.48
CA ARG A 223 -7.73 17.04 -35.16
C ARG A 223 -8.54 18.13 -34.44
N ARG A 224 -9.38 18.89 -35.15
CA ARG A 224 -10.31 19.87 -34.55
C ARG A 224 -11.58 19.24 -33.98
N LYS A 225 -11.97 18.02 -34.40
CA LYS A 225 -13.22 17.38 -33.95
C LYS A 225 -13.10 16.59 -32.64
N MET A 226 -11.91 16.20 -32.20
CA MET A 226 -11.73 15.55 -30.88
C MET A 226 -11.63 16.52 -29.69
N ARG A 227 -11.61 17.84 -29.93
CA ARG A 227 -11.43 18.84 -28.87
C ARG A 227 -12.72 19.38 -28.24
N THR A 228 -13.88 18.79 -28.59
CA THR A 228 -15.19 19.27 -28.12
C THR A 228 -16.10 18.16 -27.62
N HIS A 229 -15.63 17.29 -26.71
CA HIS A 229 -16.52 16.55 -25.80
C HIS A 229 -15.75 15.99 -24.59
N CYS A 230 -15.28 16.86 -23.70
CA CYS A 230 -15.23 16.52 -22.28
C CYS A 230 -15.42 17.82 -21.49
N GLY A 231 -16.66 18.03 -21.05
CA GLY A 231 -17.10 19.23 -20.37
C GLY A 231 -16.32 19.46 -19.08
N VAL A 232 -15.66 20.61 -19.05
CA VAL A 232 -15.17 21.26 -17.83
C VAL A 232 -16.38 21.67 -17.00
N SER A 233 -16.60 21.00 -15.87
CA SER A 233 -17.26 21.57 -14.69
C SER A 233 -17.17 20.60 -13.52
N PHE A 234 -16.19 20.79 -12.64
CA PHE A 234 -16.47 20.81 -11.21
C PHE A 234 -15.50 21.80 -10.55
N PHE A 235 -16.09 22.90 -10.11
CA PHE A 235 -15.45 24.07 -9.54
C PHE A 235 -14.87 23.77 -8.16
N TYR A 236 -13.76 24.45 -7.87
CA TYR A 236 -13.26 24.85 -6.56
C TYR A 236 -14.37 25.16 -5.54
N CYS A 237 -14.39 24.42 -4.42
CA CYS A 237 -14.90 24.76 -3.07
C CYS A 237 -14.90 23.44 -2.28
N PHE A 238 -14.00 23.16 -1.33
CA PHE A 238 -14.06 23.60 0.06
C PHE A 238 -12.75 23.18 0.73
N LEU A 239 -11.85 24.11 1.05
CA LEU A 239 -10.60 23.83 1.78
C LEU A 239 -10.50 24.53 3.14
N PHE A 240 -11.63 25.01 3.70
CA PHE A 240 -11.64 25.58 5.05
C PHE A 240 -12.70 25.00 6.01
N SER A 241 -13.48 23.98 5.62
CA SER A 241 -14.49 23.38 6.51
C SER A 241 -14.24 21.92 6.92
N CYS A 242 -13.35 21.17 6.26
CA CYS A 242 -13.10 19.77 6.66
C CYS A 242 -12.25 19.61 7.92
N VAL A 243 -11.62 20.68 8.43
CA VAL A 243 -10.90 20.63 9.71
C VAL A 243 -11.84 20.85 10.91
N TYR A 244 -13.09 21.31 10.69
CA TYR A 244 -14.02 21.62 11.80
C TYR A 244 -15.49 21.21 11.62
N SER A 245 -15.89 20.57 10.52
CA SER A 245 -17.28 20.14 10.33
C SER A 245 -17.41 18.62 10.32
N CYS A 246 -17.50 18.07 11.53
CA CYS A 246 -17.94 16.69 11.79
C CYS A 246 -19.44 16.72 12.13
N ASP A 247 -20.27 17.30 11.24
CA ASP A 247 -21.71 17.44 11.46
C ASP A 247 -22.53 16.87 10.30
N ARG A 248 -23.18 15.75 10.61
CA ARG A 248 -24.39 15.14 10.05
C ARG A 248 -24.56 15.04 8.53
N GLU A 249 -24.39 13.81 8.04
CA GLU A 249 -25.50 13.03 7.47
C GLU A 249 -25.18 11.52 7.50
N GLN A 250 -25.71 10.84 8.52
CA GLN A 250 -26.23 9.47 8.51
C GLN A 250 -25.61 8.42 7.54
N GLN A 251 -24.29 8.31 7.46
CA GLN A 251 -23.59 7.19 6.82
C GLN A 251 -22.64 6.56 7.83
N SER A 252 -22.99 5.36 8.26
CA SER A 252 -22.21 4.55 9.19
C SER A 252 -20.81 4.26 8.64
N GLY A 253 -19.77 4.68 9.36
CA GLY A 253 -18.39 4.19 9.20
C GLY A 253 -17.66 4.66 7.95
N ILE A 254 -17.40 5.97 7.83
CA ILE A 254 -16.65 6.53 6.70
C ILE A 254 -15.14 6.34 6.92
N ASN A 255 -14.52 5.61 5.99
CA ASN A 255 -13.08 5.40 5.91
C ASN A 255 -12.48 6.40 4.90
N TYR A 256 -11.46 7.15 5.30
CA TYR A 256 -10.84 8.16 4.43
C TYR A 256 -9.41 7.76 4.04
N ILE A 257 -9.04 8.05 2.80
CA ILE A 257 -7.69 7.84 2.28
C ILE A 257 -7.18 9.17 1.75
N PHE A 258 -6.12 9.67 2.38
CA PHE A 258 -5.44 10.89 1.97
C PHE A 258 -4.17 10.54 1.21
N LEU A 259 -4.09 11.03 -0.01
CA LEU A 259 -2.90 11.01 -0.84
C LEU A 259 -2.26 12.41 -0.73
N PHE A 260 -0.95 12.45 -0.50
CA PHE A 260 -0.14 13.66 -0.54
C PHE A 260 0.99 13.47 -1.55
#